data_AF-A0A2U9NZV8-F1
#
_entry.id   AF-A0A2U9NZV8-F1
#
_cell.length_a   1.000
_cell.length_b   1.000
_cell.length_c   1.000
_cell.angle_alpha   90.00
_cell.angle_beta   90.00
_cell.angle_gamma   90.00
#
_symmetry.space_group_name_H-M   'P 1'
#
loop_
_entity.id
_entity.type
_entity.pdbx_description
1 polymer ?
#
loop_
_entity_poly.entity_id
_entity_poly.type
_entity_poly.pdbx_seq_one_letter_code
_entity_poly.pdbx_strand_id
1 'polypeptide(L)'
;MAATVSDAGRVPDAQRRAQTALVRLLLRDMRGLRRLLVASRLQASVPDWLAAVRSLVDQYGAAAASLAANAFEDQRDAAGIRRRAVVRTAGTPPEDKVEASLRWALKDIWDGGDLEAAHRKAEGVAQKLVLDQGRETLRQAVRQDREAVAYARAAALGACAFCKLMASRGAVYKNAGTAGRDADERFSGDASVVKFHDNCHCTIVPVFRGQQFRLSPHAAEWDRLYREYAQGHPGDQLRLFRRALAEHDSNPLPGSH
;
A
#
# COMPACT_ATOMS: atom_id res chain seq x y z
N MET A 1 29.44 -3.62 -14.38
CA MET A 1 28.58 -4.49 -13.56
C MET A 1 27.21 -3.84 -13.46
N ALA A 2 26.11 -4.60 -13.59
CA ALA A 2 24.76 -4.07 -13.38
C ALA A 2 24.61 -3.62 -11.91
N ALA A 3 24.07 -2.41 -11.69
CA ALA A 3 23.82 -1.94 -10.33
C ALA A 3 22.73 -2.80 -9.67
N THR A 4 22.86 -3.12 -8.39
CA THR A 4 21.86 -3.93 -7.68
C THR A 4 20.86 -3.04 -6.95
N VAL A 5 19.57 -3.39 -7.00
CA VAL A 5 18.50 -2.77 -6.22
C VAL A 5 17.73 -3.86 -5.48
N SER A 6 17.22 -3.56 -4.28
CA SER A 6 16.47 -4.52 -3.45
C SER A 6 15.34 -3.82 -2.70
N ASP A 7 14.29 -4.56 -2.37
CA ASP A 7 13.24 -4.12 -1.46
C ASP A 7 13.75 -3.79 -0.05
N ALA A 8 14.92 -4.28 0.36
CA ALA A 8 15.62 -3.90 1.59
C ALA A 8 16.78 -2.89 1.37
N GLY A 9 16.78 -2.17 0.24
CA GLY A 9 17.78 -1.15 -0.05
C GLY A 9 17.59 0.15 0.76
N ARG A 10 18.65 0.96 0.84
CA ARG A 10 18.68 2.24 1.59
C ARG A 10 17.52 3.18 1.23
N VAL A 11 17.24 3.36 -0.06
CA VAL A 11 16.19 4.31 -0.52
C VAL A 11 14.79 3.76 -0.23
N PRO A 12 14.44 2.49 -0.57
CA PRO A 12 13.20 1.87 -0.11
C PRO A 12 12.99 1.91 1.41
N ASP A 13 14.05 1.71 2.19
CA ASP A 13 14.01 1.83 3.65
C ASP A 13 13.69 3.24 4.13
N ALA A 14 14.35 4.25 3.55
CA ALA A 14 14.07 5.65 3.87
C ALA A 14 12.63 6.02 3.57
N GLN A 15 12.11 5.58 2.42
CA GLN A 15 10.72 5.78 2.05
C GLN A 15 9.75 5.12 3.05
N ARG A 16 9.99 3.86 3.44
CA ARG A 16 9.17 3.18 4.44
C ARG A 16 9.15 3.90 5.79
N ARG A 17 10.30 4.39 6.26
CA ARG A 17 10.38 5.18 7.50
C ARG A 17 9.58 6.47 7.39
N ALA A 18 9.69 7.19 6.27
CA ALA A 18 8.93 8.42 6.04
C ALA A 18 7.42 8.15 5.99
N GLN A 19 6.98 7.12 5.27
CA GLN A 19 5.56 6.71 5.23
C GLN A 19 5.05 6.31 6.62
N THR A 20 5.84 5.59 7.40
CA THR A 20 5.47 5.19 8.77
C THR A 20 5.31 6.41 9.67
N ALA A 21 6.21 7.39 9.59
CA ALA A 21 6.11 8.63 10.34
C ALA A 21 4.86 9.44 9.95
N LEU A 22 4.58 9.54 8.65
CA LEU A 22 3.38 10.21 8.13
C LEU A 22 2.09 9.55 8.65
N VAL A 23 2.01 8.22 8.61
CA VAL A 23 0.85 7.47 9.13
C VAL A 23 0.67 7.69 10.63
N ARG A 24 1.75 7.74 11.42
CA ARG A 24 1.63 8.04 12.86
C ARG A 24 1.01 9.40 13.14
N LEU A 25 1.36 10.42 12.35
CA LEU A 25 0.79 11.76 12.45
C LEU A 25 -0.69 11.77 12.03
N LEU A 26 -1.00 11.16 10.88
CA LEU A 26 -2.38 10.98 10.41
C LEU A 26 -3.26 10.33 11.49
N LEU A 27 -2.81 9.21 12.06
CA LEU A 27 -3.58 8.47 13.05
C LEU A 27 -3.72 9.24 14.37
N ARG A 28 -2.73 10.06 14.75
CA ARG A 28 -2.87 10.97 15.89
C ARG A 28 -3.99 11.97 15.67
N ASP A 29 -4.04 12.58 14.49
CA ASP A 29 -5.03 13.61 14.17
C ASP A 29 -6.43 12.99 13.96
N MET A 30 -6.51 11.81 13.35
CA MET A 30 -7.74 11.00 13.25
C MET A 30 -8.35 10.73 14.62
N ARG A 31 -7.55 10.27 15.59
CA ARG A 31 -8.00 10.07 16.98
C ARG A 31 -8.55 11.35 17.61
N GLY A 32 -7.97 12.50 17.27
CA GLY A 32 -8.51 13.80 17.68
C GLY A 32 -9.90 14.10 17.13
N LEU A 33 -10.23 13.60 15.92
CA LEU A 33 -11.54 13.77 15.29
C LEU A 33 -12.62 12.86 15.89
N ARG A 34 -12.26 11.83 16.67
CA ARG A 34 -13.22 10.95 17.35
C ARG A 34 -14.31 11.71 18.12
N ARG A 35 -13.94 12.85 18.71
CA ARG A 35 -14.83 13.74 19.48
C ARG A 35 -15.98 14.34 18.66
N LEU A 36 -15.84 14.40 17.33
CA LEU A 36 -16.90 14.89 16.44
C LEU A 36 -18.00 13.85 16.26
N LEU A 37 -17.73 12.56 16.45
CA LEU A 37 -18.75 11.52 16.41
C LEU A 37 -19.49 11.46 17.75
N VAL A 38 -20.72 11.96 17.78
CA VAL A 38 -21.55 12.01 18.99
C VAL A 38 -22.69 11.02 18.87
N ALA A 39 -22.65 9.96 19.68
CA ALA A 39 -23.57 8.82 19.61
C ALA A 39 -25.07 9.21 19.70
N SER A 40 -25.41 10.25 20.47
CA SER A 40 -26.79 10.72 20.62
C SER A 40 -27.32 11.54 19.44
N ARG A 41 -26.46 11.93 18.49
CA ARG A 41 -26.81 12.81 17.36
C ARG A 41 -26.05 12.45 16.08
N LEU A 42 -25.91 11.16 15.81
CA LEU A 42 -25.10 10.64 14.69
C LEU A 42 -25.48 11.25 13.34
N GLN A 43 -26.77 11.46 13.08
CA GLN A 43 -27.28 12.06 11.83
C GLN A 43 -26.69 13.47 11.61
N ALA A 44 -26.56 14.26 12.67
CA ALA A 44 -25.99 15.59 12.61
C ALA A 44 -24.44 15.57 12.68
N SER A 45 -23.85 14.63 13.42
CA SER A 45 -22.42 14.67 13.73
C SER A 45 -21.53 13.94 12.72
N VAL A 46 -22.07 12.95 12.00
CA VAL A 46 -21.32 12.19 10.99
C VAL A 46 -20.88 13.07 9.80
N PRO A 47 -21.72 13.96 9.23
CA PRO A 47 -21.29 14.85 8.15
C PRO A 47 -20.08 15.73 8.52
N ASP A 48 -20.10 16.36 9.70
CA ASP A 48 -18.98 17.19 10.18
C ASP A 48 -17.69 16.38 10.34
N TRP A 49 -17.82 15.16 10.89
CA TRP A 49 -16.69 14.24 11.01
C TRP A 49 -16.16 13.81 9.62
N LEU A 50 -17.04 13.51 8.66
CA LEU A 50 -16.64 13.14 7.29
C LEU A 50 -15.86 14.28 6.63
N ALA A 51 -16.33 15.52 6.73
CA ALA A 51 -15.65 16.70 6.20
C ALA A 51 -14.27 16.93 6.85
N ALA A 52 -14.17 16.72 8.16
CA ALA A 52 -12.91 16.84 8.88
C ALA A 52 -11.91 15.74 8.47
N VAL A 53 -12.35 14.47 8.37
CA VAL A 53 -11.50 13.37 7.90
C VAL A 53 -11.06 13.59 6.45
N ARG A 54 -11.95 14.11 5.60
CA ARG A 54 -11.61 14.46 4.22
C ARG A 54 -10.46 15.47 4.16
N SER A 55 -10.49 16.50 5.00
CA SER A 55 -9.40 17.48 5.10
C SER A 55 -8.07 16.82 5.47
N LEU A 56 -8.09 15.84 6.39
CA LEU A 56 -6.89 15.06 6.73
C LEU A 56 -6.42 14.19 5.55
N VAL A 57 -7.33 13.51 4.85
CA VAL A 57 -6.99 12.68 3.68
C VAL A 57 -6.33 13.52 2.58
N ASP A 58 -6.79 14.75 2.37
CA ASP A 58 -6.24 15.65 1.35
C ASP A 58 -4.85 16.16 1.76
N GLN A 59 -4.71 16.63 3.00
CA GLN A 59 -3.45 17.14 3.53
C GLN A 59 -2.36 16.06 3.60
N TYR A 60 -2.65 14.96 4.27
CA TYR A 60 -1.69 13.85 4.43
C TYR A 60 -1.48 13.10 3.12
N GLY A 61 -2.49 13.06 2.25
CA GLY A 61 -2.41 12.50 0.90
C GLY A 61 -1.42 13.24 0.01
N ALA A 62 -1.51 14.58 -0.02
CA ALA A 62 -0.54 15.41 -0.74
C ALA A 62 0.89 15.19 -0.22
N ALA A 63 1.08 15.13 1.10
CA ALA A 63 2.37 14.81 1.70
C ALA A 63 2.88 13.40 1.31
N ALA A 64 2.00 12.39 1.28
CA ALA A 64 2.34 11.04 0.84
C ALA A 64 2.77 11.01 -0.64
N ALA A 65 2.08 11.78 -1.50
CA ALA A 65 2.40 11.91 -2.91
C ALA A 65 3.76 12.61 -3.12
N SER A 66 4.05 13.68 -2.39
CA SER A 66 5.36 14.36 -2.44
C SER A 66 6.51 13.48 -1.95
N LEU A 67 6.32 12.76 -0.84
CA LEU A 67 7.33 11.79 -0.35
C LEU A 67 7.59 10.69 -1.38
N ALA A 68 6.56 10.23 -2.08
CA ALA A 68 6.67 9.23 -3.14
C ALA A 68 7.40 9.77 -4.37
N ALA A 69 7.15 11.03 -4.76
CA ALA A 69 7.85 11.69 -5.85
C ALA A 69 9.36 11.83 -5.55
N ASN A 70 9.70 12.33 -4.36
CA ASN A 70 11.10 12.45 -3.93
C ASN A 70 11.79 11.08 -3.87
N ALA A 71 11.11 10.05 -3.34
CA ALA A 71 11.66 8.70 -3.31
C ALA A 71 11.91 8.13 -4.71
N PHE A 72 11.09 8.46 -5.70
CA PHE A 72 11.34 8.08 -7.09
C PHE A 72 12.60 8.77 -7.64
N GLU A 73 12.73 10.08 -7.43
CA GLU A 73 13.90 10.85 -7.83
C GLU A 73 15.18 10.29 -7.19
N ASP A 74 15.18 10.03 -5.88
CA ASP A 74 16.30 9.42 -5.16
C ASP A 74 16.68 8.04 -5.72
N GLN A 75 15.69 7.23 -6.12
CA GLN A 75 15.97 5.92 -6.72
C GLN A 75 16.55 6.03 -8.12
N ARG A 76 16.16 7.04 -8.90
CA ARG A 76 16.78 7.33 -10.21
C ARG A 76 18.22 7.78 -10.07
N ASP A 77 18.48 8.65 -9.10
CA ASP A 77 19.82 9.14 -8.82
C ASP A 77 20.72 7.99 -8.34
N ALA A 78 20.21 7.13 -7.46
CA ALA A 78 20.90 5.90 -7.05
C ALA A 78 21.13 4.91 -8.20
N ALA A 79 20.30 4.96 -9.26
CA ALA A 79 20.50 4.21 -10.50
C ALA A 79 21.48 4.90 -11.48
N GLY A 80 22.00 6.09 -11.14
CA GLY A 80 22.94 6.85 -11.97
C GLY A 80 22.29 7.58 -13.16
N ILE A 81 20.96 7.74 -13.15
CA ILE A 81 20.24 8.35 -14.27
C ILE A 81 20.24 9.87 -14.14
N ARG A 82 21.15 10.53 -14.84
CA ARG A 82 21.41 11.97 -14.72
C ARG A 82 20.28 12.89 -15.22
N ARG A 83 19.43 12.43 -16.14
CA ARG A 83 18.32 13.27 -16.63
C ARG A 83 17.25 13.34 -15.54
N ARG A 84 16.95 14.56 -15.08
CA ARG A 84 15.89 14.82 -14.10
C ARG A 84 14.54 14.33 -14.62
N ALA A 85 13.81 13.59 -13.80
CA ALA A 85 12.42 13.27 -14.04
C ALA A 85 11.54 14.38 -13.44
N VAL A 86 10.46 14.75 -14.13
CA VAL A 86 9.40 15.56 -13.54
C VAL A 86 8.32 14.60 -13.07
N VAL A 87 8.30 14.29 -11.78
CA VAL A 87 7.30 13.38 -11.21
C VAL A 87 6.02 14.15 -10.93
N ARG A 88 4.95 13.83 -11.66
CA ARG A 88 3.62 14.36 -11.36
C ARG A 88 3.03 13.59 -10.17
N THR A 89 2.68 14.30 -9.12
CA THR A 89 1.99 13.72 -7.96
C THR A 89 0.57 13.33 -8.35
N ALA A 90 0.12 12.17 -7.87
CA ALA A 90 -1.27 11.77 -8.01
C ALA A 90 -2.19 12.79 -7.33
N GLY A 91 -3.35 13.03 -7.94
CA GLY A 91 -4.37 13.88 -7.36
C GLY A 91 -5.08 13.23 -6.18
N THR A 92 -5.83 14.04 -5.46
CA THR A 92 -6.72 13.62 -4.39
C THR A 92 -7.76 12.62 -4.89
N PRO A 93 -8.13 11.59 -4.10
CA PRO A 93 -9.21 10.69 -4.45
C PRO A 93 -10.55 11.44 -4.65
N PRO A 94 -11.42 10.96 -5.57
CA PRO A 94 -12.76 11.51 -5.74
C PRO A 94 -13.55 11.56 -4.43
N GLU A 95 -14.34 12.62 -4.26
CA GLU A 95 -15.06 12.91 -3.02
C GLU A 95 -16.04 11.80 -2.63
N ASP A 96 -16.83 11.36 -3.59
CA ASP A 96 -17.79 10.25 -3.47
C ASP A 96 -17.12 8.96 -2.98
N LYS A 97 -15.90 8.69 -3.47
CA LYS A 97 -15.12 7.52 -3.06
C LYS A 97 -14.64 7.63 -1.61
N VAL A 98 -14.18 8.81 -1.19
CA VAL A 98 -13.74 9.04 0.20
C VAL A 98 -14.94 8.88 1.14
N GLU A 99 -16.05 9.56 0.82
CA GLU A 99 -17.26 9.52 1.62
C GLU A 99 -17.81 8.09 1.73
N ALA A 100 -17.95 7.37 0.61
CA ALA A 100 -18.45 6.00 0.61
C ALA A 100 -17.59 5.06 1.47
N SER A 101 -16.26 5.21 1.40
CA SER A 101 -15.32 4.39 2.17
C SER A 101 -15.44 4.64 3.68
N LEU A 102 -15.59 5.91 4.08
CA LEU A 102 -15.74 6.30 5.47
C LEU A 102 -17.12 5.92 6.01
N ARG A 103 -18.19 6.07 5.22
CA ARG A 103 -19.53 5.59 5.59
C ARG A 103 -19.57 4.08 5.78
N TRP A 104 -18.88 3.31 4.94
CA TRP A 104 -18.73 1.87 5.14
C TRP A 104 -18.00 1.53 6.45
N ALA A 105 -17.00 2.32 6.85
CA ALA A 105 -16.31 2.14 8.12
C ALA A 105 -17.25 2.41 9.31
N LEU A 106 -18.14 3.39 9.20
CA LEU A 106 -19.08 3.77 10.23
C LEU A 106 -20.38 2.97 10.25
N LYS A 107 -20.66 2.14 9.24
CA LYS A 107 -21.99 1.54 9.04
C LYS A 107 -22.60 0.87 10.29
N ASP A 108 -21.75 0.21 11.09
CA ASP A 108 -22.19 -0.62 12.21
C ASP A 108 -22.68 0.24 13.40
N ILE A 109 -22.35 1.54 13.48
CA ILE A 109 -22.78 2.43 14.58
C ILE A 109 -24.27 2.76 14.53
N TRP A 110 -24.90 2.61 13.35
CA TRP A 110 -26.33 2.86 13.17
C TRP A 110 -27.19 1.73 13.76
N ASP A 111 -26.60 0.54 13.91
CA ASP A 111 -27.24 -0.66 14.45
C ASP A 111 -26.79 -0.92 15.91
N GLY A 112 -26.33 0.12 16.61
CA GLY A 112 -25.88 0.03 18.00
C GLY A 112 -24.46 -0.53 18.20
N GLY A 113 -23.65 -0.59 17.13
CA GLY A 113 -22.27 -1.06 17.18
C GLY A 113 -21.33 -0.15 17.98
N ASP A 114 -20.16 -0.71 18.35
CA ASP A 114 -19.12 0.01 19.10
C ASP A 114 -18.52 1.17 18.27
N LEU A 115 -18.72 2.39 18.77
CA LEU A 115 -18.23 3.60 18.13
C LEU A 115 -16.69 3.67 18.10
N GLU A 116 -16.01 3.08 19.08
CA GLU A 116 -14.54 2.99 19.06
C GLU A 116 -14.06 2.02 17.98
N ALA A 117 -14.72 0.86 17.82
CA ALA A 117 -14.42 -0.07 16.74
C ALA A 117 -14.63 0.54 15.36
N ALA A 118 -15.74 1.26 15.17
CA ALA A 118 -16.03 1.97 13.92
C ALA A 118 -14.98 3.06 13.63
N HIS A 119 -14.53 3.80 14.65
CA HIS A 119 -13.47 4.79 14.49
C HIS A 119 -12.11 4.16 14.15
N ARG A 120 -11.73 3.05 14.80
CA ARG A 120 -10.51 2.28 14.42
C ARG A 120 -10.59 1.74 12.99
N LYS A 121 -11.77 1.33 12.53
CA LYS A 121 -11.98 0.92 11.14
C LYS A 121 -11.79 2.10 10.18
N ALA A 122 -12.29 3.28 10.54
CA ALA A 122 -12.09 4.51 9.78
C ALA A 122 -10.63 4.96 9.72
N GLU A 123 -9.85 4.77 10.79
CA GLU A 123 -8.40 4.98 10.80
C GLU A 123 -7.70 4.17 9.69
N GLY A 124 -8.05 2.89 9.55
CA GLY A 124 -7.50 2.03 8.49
C GLY A 124 -7.88 2.48 7.09
N VAL A 125 -9.12 2.93 6.89
CA VAL A 125 -9.60 3.50 5.62
C VAL A 125 -8.84 4.80 5.29
N ALA A 126 -8.70 5.72 6.24
CA ALA A 126 -7.98 6.97 6.05
C ALA A 126 -6.50 6.72 5.72
N GLN A 127 -5.84 5.81 6.45
CA GLN A 127 -4.47 5.38 6.14
C GLN A 127 -4.35 4.90 4.69
N LYS A 128 -5.28 4.04 4.25
CA LYS A 128 -5.28 3.53 2.88
C LYS A 128 -5.44 4.65 1.86
N LEU A 129 -6.44 5.53 2.02
CA LEU A 129 -6.71 6.64 1.10
C LEU A 129 -5.50 7.59 0.97
N VAL A 130 -4.79 7.83 2.06
CA VAL A 130 -3.55 8.64 2.08
C VAL A 130 -2.41 7.92 1.37
N LEU A 131 -2.11 6.67 1.74
CA LEU A 131 -0.97 5.94 1.17
C LEU A 131 -1.16 5.58 -0.31
N ASP A 132 -2.41 5.42 -0.75
CA ASP A 132 -2.75 5.13 -2.16
C ASP A 132 -2.36 6.29 -3.09
N GLN A 133 -2.38 7.54 -2.62
CA GLN A 133 -1.91 8.70 -3.41
C GLN A 133 -0.40 8.61 -3.67
N GLY A 134 0.40 8.24 -2.65
CA GLY A 134 1.84 8.00 -2.82
C GLY A 134 2.13 6.79 -3.71
N ARG A 135 1.38 5.69 -3.54
CA ARG A 135 1.53 4.50 -4.39
C ARG A 135 1.20 4.79 -5.85
N GLU A 136 0.14 5.53 -6.12
CA GLU A 136 -0.24 5.90 -7.48
C GLU A 136 0.77 6.87 -8.09
N THR A 137 1.32 7.81 -7.31
CA THR A 137 2.42 8.69 -7.76
C THR A 137 3.61 7.86 -8.25
N LEU A 138 4.08 6.88 -7.47
CA LEU A 138 5.18 6.00 -7.89
C LEU A 138 4.83 5.17 -9.13
N ARG A 139 3.61 4.63 -9.19
CA ARG A 139 3.17 3.85 -10.36
C ARG A 139 3.14 4.70 -11.62
N GLN A 140 2.63 5.92 -11.55
CA GLN A 140 2.61 6.85 -12.68
C GLN A 140 4.03 7.21 -13.11
N ALA A 141 4.90 7.49 -12.14
CA ALA A 141 6.32 7.76 -12.40
C ALA A 141 7.00 6.60 -13.13
N VAL A 142 6.85 5.36 -12.64
CA VAL A 142 7.39 4.16 -13.31
C VAL A 142 6.80 3.97 -14.71
N ARG A 143 5.49 4.22 -14.90
CA ARG A 143 4.85 4.07 -16.22
C ARG A 143 5.33 5.12 -17.23
N GLN A 144 5.61 6.34 -16.78
CA GLN A 144 5.97 7.47 -17.65
C GLN A 144 7.48 7.53 -17.94
N ASP A 145 8.31 6.97 -17.05
CA ASP A 145 9.75 7.03 -17.19
C ASP A 145 10.31 5.98 -18.16
N ARG A 146 11.09 6.42 -19.15
CA ARG A 146 11.67 5.55 -20.18
C ARG A 146 12.79 4.64 -19.66
N GLU A 147 13.44 5.02 -18.57
CA GLU A 147 14.48 4.23 -17.94
C GLU A 147 13.89 3.21 -16.96
N ALA A 148 12.69 3.43 -16.44
CA ALA A 148 12.02 2.48 -15.57
C ALA A 148 11.53 1.27 -16.39
N VAL A 149 12.10 0.09 -16.09
CA VAL A 149 11.78 -1.14 -16.81
C VAL A 149 10.71 -1.96 -16.11
N ALA A 150 10.62 -1.86 -14.79
CA ALA A 150 9.63 -2.51 -13.94
C ALA A 150 9.58 -1.84 -12.56
N TYR A 151 8.79 -2.41 -11.65
CA TYR A 151 8.90 -2.18 -10.23
C TYR A 151 8.65 -3.49 -9.46
N ALA A 152 9.14 -3.54 -8.23
CA ALA A 152 8.82 -4.57 -7.25
C ALA A 152 7.93 -3.98 -6.15
N ARG A 153 7.21 -4.83 -5.41
CA ARG A 153 6.56 -4.41 -4.16
C ARG A 153 7.49 -4.70 -2.98
N ALA A 154 7.53 -3.79 -2.03
CA ALA A 154 8.20 -4.01 -0.75
C ALA A 154 7.15 -4.04 0.35
N ALA A 155 7.07 -5.17 1.05
CA ALA A 155 6.15 -5.37 2.16
C ALA A 155 6.92 -5.28 3.49
N ALA A 156 6.22 -4.84 4.55
CA ALA A 156 6.77 -4.95 5.91
C ALA A 156 6.84 -6.42 6.32
N LEU A 157 7.72 -6.75 7.27
CA LEU A 157 7.88 -8.12 7.78
C LEU A 157 6.53 -8.70 8.28
N GLY A 158 5.82 -7.93 9.11
CA GLY A 158 4.47 -8.27 9.59
C GLY A 158 3.33 -7.98 8.61
N ALA A 159 3.56 -7.99 7.30
CA ALA A 159 2.50 -7.75 6.32
C ALA A 159 1.55 -8.94 6.17
N CYS A 160 0.37 -8.70 5.60
CA CYS A 160 -0.59 -9.77 5.31
C CYS A 160 -0.06 -10.72 4.22
N ALA A 161 -0.63 -11.92 4.15
CA ALA A 161 -0.27 -12.93 3.16
C ALA A 161 -0.33 -12.41 1.71
N PHE A 162 -1.30 -11.57 1.37
CA PHE A 162 -1.39 -11.00 0.03
C PHE A 162 -0.21 -10.05 -0.27
N CYS A 163 0.17 -9.19 0.66
CA CYS A 163 1.33 -8.32 0.47
C CYS A 163 2.63 -9.11 0.37
N LYS A 164 2.81 -10.14 1.20
CA LYS A 164 3.98 -11.03 1.16
C LYS A 164 4.09 -11.74 -0.19
N LEU A 165 2.98 -12.26 -0.71
CA LEU A 165 2.90 -12.86 -2.04
C LEU A 165 3.28 -11.87 -3.13
N MET A 166 2.79 -10.64 -3.04
CA MET A 166 3.08 -9.65 -4.07
C MET A 166 4.53 -9.13 -3.97
N ALA A 167 5.13 -9.09 -2.79
CA ALA A 167 6.54 -8.73 -2.62
C ALA A 167 7.49 -9.83 -3.12
N SER A 168 7.16 -11.11 -2.88
CA SER A 168 7.99 -12.25 -3.24
C SER A 168 8.18 -12.43 -4.76
N ARG A 169 7.25 -11.93 -5.57
CA ARG A 169 7.33 -11.98 -7.05
C ARG A 169 8.45 -11.13 -7.64
N GLY A 170 9.04 -10.20 -6.87
CA GLY A 170 10.14 -9.36 -7.33
C GLY A 170 9.74 -8.30 -8.37
N ALA A 171 10.69 -7.94 -9.24
CA ALA A 171 10.57 -6.84 -10.20
C ALA A 171 9.80 -7.20 -11.48
N VAL A 172 8.62 -7.76 -11.32
CA VAL A 172 7.79 -8.24 -12.44
C VAL A 172 6.72 -7.25 -12.86
N TYR A 173 6.45 -6.22 -12.06
CA TYR A 173 5.31 -5.35 -12.29
C TYR A 173 5.68 -4.19 -13.22
N LYS A 174 4.87 -3.97 -14.26
CA LYS A 174 4.96 -2.76 -15.09
C LYS A 174 3.59 -2.26 -15.55
N ASN A 175 2.70 -3.19 -15.87
CA ASN A 175 1.35 -2.94 -16.35
C ASN A 175 0.39 -4.04 -15.83
N ALA A 176 -0.92 -3.88 -16.09
CA ALA A 176 -1.97 -4.79 -15.62
C ALA A 176 -1.77 -6.27 -15.97
N GLY A 177 -1.16 -6.59 -17.11
CA GLY A 177 -0.91 -7.98 -17.52
C GLY A 177 0.00 -8.72 -16.54
N THR A 178 1.05 -8.06 -16.06
CA THR A 178 2.05 -8.65 -15.15
C THR A 178 1.59 -8.86 -13.70
N ALA A 179 0.39 -8.38 -13.35
CA ALA A 179 -0.09 -8.36 -11.96
C ALA A 179 -0.85 -9.62 -11.52
N GLY A 180 -1.18 -10.53 -12.44
CA GLY A 180 -2.02 -11.70 -12.16
C GLY A 180 -3.40 -11.65 -12.80
N ARG A 181 -3.54 -11.01 -13.98
CA ARG A 181 -4.78 -11.06 -14.79
C ARG A 181 -5.28 -12.48 -15.01
N ASP A 182 -4.34 -13.42 -15.18
CA ASP A 182 -4.67 -14.82 -15.48
C ASP A 182 -4.94 -15.67 -14.22
N ALA A 183 -4.84 -15.09 -13.03
CA ALA A 183 -5.01 -15.81 -11.77
C ALA A 183 -6.45 -15.77 -11.22
N ASP A 184 -7.21 -14.68 -11.42
CA ASP A 184 -8.65 -14.54 -11.09
C ASP A 184 -9.19 -13.21 -11.69
N GLU A 185 -10.42 -13.20 -12.19
CA GLU A 185 -11.05 -12.04 -12.86
C GLU A 185 -11.20 -10.81 -11.94
N ARG A 186 -11.27 -11.00 -10.61
CA ARG A 186 -11.19 -9.93 -9.60
C ARG A 186 -9.82 -9.26 -9.58
N PHE A 187 -8.83 -9.86 -10.25
CA PHE A 187 -7.53 -9.30 -10.59
C PHE A 187 -7.42 -8.92 -12.08
N SER A 188 -8.53 -8.57 -12.73
CA SER A 188 -8.52 -7.87 -14.02
C SER A 188 -8.57 -6.33 -13.87
N GLY A 189 -8.11 -5.61 -14.89
CA GLY A 189 -8.06 -4.15 -14.93
C GLY A 189 -6.88 -3.51 -14.19
N ASP A 190 -6.69 -2.19 -14.34
CA ASP A 190 -5.59 -1.45 -13.70
C ASP A 190 -5.67 -1.54 -12.15
N ALA A 191 -6.88 -1.82 -11.62
CA ALA A 191 -7.15 -2.04 -10.21
C ALA A 191 -6.51 -3.32 -9.64
N SER A 192 -6.23 -4.34 -10.44
CA SER A 192 -5.69 -5.62 -9.95
C SER A 192 -4.23 -5.55 -9.51
N VAL A 193 -3.47 -4.67 -10.15
CA VAL A 193 -2.11 -4.31 -9.77
C VAL A 193 -2.06 -3.46 -8.50
N VAL A 194 -3.21 -2.89 -8.11
CA VAL A 194 -3.34 -1.75 -7.19
C VAL A 194 -4.10 -2.12 -5.92
N LYS A 195 -4.53 -3.37 -5.74
CA LYS A 195 -5.20 -3.74 -4.50
C LYS A 195 -4.21 -3.65 -3.33
N PHE A 196 -4.43 -2.63 -2.50
CA PHE A 196 -3.93 -2.51 -1.15
C PHE A 196 -5.16 -2.55 -0.23
N HIS A 197 -5.03 -3.14 0.94
CA HIS A 197 -6.12 -3.19 1.92
C HIS A 197 -5.92 -2.13 3.01
N ASP A 198 -6.92 -1.93 3.86
CA ASP A 198 -6.82 -1.05 5.03
C ASP A 198 -5.72 -1.54 5.98
N ASN A 199 -4.99 -0.64 6.63
CA ASN A 199 -3.84 -0.96 7.50
C ASN A 199 -2.62 -1.55 6.76
N CYS A 200 -2.56 -1.43 5.43
CA CYS A 200 -1.43 -1.91 4.63
C CYS A 200 -0.25 -0.93 4.64
N HIS A 201 0.96 -1.45 4.88
CA HIS A 201 2.22 -0.68 4.93
C HIS A 201 3.14 -0.95 3.71
N CYS A 202 2.60 -1.58 2.66
CA CYS A 202 3.37 -1.96 1.48
C CYS A 202 3.63 -0.76 0.57
N THR A 203 4.82 -0.74 -0.05
CA THR A 203 5.25 0.29 -1.00
C THR A 203 5.81 -0.33 -2.29
N ILE A 204 6.27 0.51 -3.20
CA ILE A 204 6.77 0.15 -4.54
C ILE A 204 8.23 0.57 -4.69
N VAL A 205 9.02 -0.29 -5.32
CA VAL A 205 10.45 -0.08 -5.61
C VAL A 205 10.64 -0.11 -7.12
N PRO A 206 10.75 1.05 -7.80
CA PRO A 206 11.20 1.14 -9.17
C PRO A 206 12.46 0.32 -9.47
N VAL A 207 12.51 -0.23 -10.68
CA VAL A 207 13.67 -0.91 -11.22
C VAL A 207 13.98 -0.32 -12.58
N PHE A 208 15.21 0.18 -12.72
CA PHE A 208 15.64 0.89 -13.91
C PHE A 208 16.50 0.01 -14.83
N ARG A 209 16.62 0.43 -16.09
CA ARG A 209 17.47 -0.22 -17.08
C ARG A 209 18.91 -0.36 -16.55
N GLY A 210 19.48 -1.54 -16.71
CA GLY A 210 20.83 -1.84 -16.22
C GLY A 210 20.91 -2.15 -14.72
N GLN A 211 19.79 -2.12 -13.98
CA GLN A 211 19.73 -2.65 -12.63
C GLN A 211 19.30 -4.11 -12.59
N GLN A 212 19.83 -4.86 -11.63
CA GLN A 212 19.33 -6.18 -11.23
C GLN A 212 18.57 -6.04 -9.91
N PHE A 213 17.30 -6.43 -9.89
CA PHE A 213 16.55 -6.51 -8.65
C PHE A 213 16.87 -7.80 -7.89
N ARG A 214 17.13 -7.69 -6.58
CA ARG A 214 17.32 -8.81 -5.67
C ARG A 214 16.30 -8.74 -4.55
N LEU A 215 15.59 -9.84 -4.34
CA LEU A 215 14.74 -10.01 -3.17
C LEU A 215 15.58 -9.89 -1.90
N SER A 216 15.05 -9.20 -0.92
CA SER A 216 15.52 -9.26 0.45
C SER A 216 15.45 -10.70 0.99
N PRO A 217 16.20 -11.03 2.06
CA PRO A 217 16.16 -12.37 2.64
C PRO A 217 14.74 -12.83 3.03
N HIS A 218 13.91 -11.93 3.56
CA HIS A 218 12.54 -12.26 3.94
C HIS A 218 11.62 -12.43 2.73
N ALA A 219 11.76 -11.59 1.69
CA ALA A 219 10.97 -11.76 0.48
C ALA A 219 11.37 -13.01 -0.32
N ALA A 220 12.64 -13.40 -0.27
CA ALA A 220 13.13 -14.66 -0.83
C ALA A 220 12.57 -15.87 -0.07
N GLU A 221 12.47 -15.78 1.25
CA GLU A 221 11.83 -16.82 2.07
C GLU A 221 10.34 -16.95 1.76
N TRP A 222 9.62 -15.84 1.59
CA TRP A 222 8.22 -15.86 1.14
C TRP A 222 8.06 -16.44 -0.27
N ASP A 223 9.01 -16.20 -1.17
CA ASP A 223 9.05 -16.81 -2.50
C ASP A 223 9.23 -18.33 -2.39
N ARG A 224 10.16 -18.80 -1.55
CA ARG A 224 10.36 -20.23 -1.25
C ARG A 224 9.06 -20.87 -0.76
N LEU A 225 8.44 -20.29 0.27
CA LEU A 225 7.18 -20.80 0.84
C LEU A 225 6.05 -20.82 -0.20
N TYR A 226 5.96 -19.80 -1.06
CA TYR A 226 4.97 -19.79 -2.14
C TYR A 226 5.21 -20.93 -3.14
N ARG A 227 6.46 -21.10 -3.60
CA ARG A 227 6.82 -22.13 -4.58
C ARG A 227 6.59 -23.54 -4.06
N GLU A 228 6.86 -23.76 -2.79
CA GLU A 228 6.77 -25.07 -2.15
C GLU A 228 5.33 -25.47 -1.82
N TYR A 229 4.52 -24.54 -1.31
CA TYR A 229 3.20 -24.89 -0.76
C TYR A 229 1.99 -24.41 -1.59
N ALA A 230 2.17 -23.47 -2.51
CA ALA A 230 1.04 -22.79 -3.16
C ALA A 230 1.13 -22.74 -4.69
N GLN A 231 2.33 -22.76 -5.27
CA GLN A 231 2.50 -22.76 -6.72
C GLN A 231 1.90 -24.03 -7.35
N GLY A 232 1.20 -23.87 -8.47
CA GLY A 232 0.54 -24.98 -9.17
C GLY A 232 -0.87 -25.31 -8.69
N HIS A 233 -1.42 -24.55 -7.73
CA HIS A 233 -2.77 -24.73 -7.20
C HIS A 233 -3.73 -23.58 -7.60
N PRO A 234 -4.16 -23.49 -8.87
CA PRO A 234 -5.01 -22.38 -9.35
C PRO A 234 -6.30 -22.25 -8.54
N GLY A 235 -6.60 -21.02 -8.09
CA GLY A 235 -7.75 -20.69 -7.26
C GLY A 235 -7.50 -20.84 -5.76
N ASP A 236 -6.50 -21.61 -5.36
CA ASP A 236 -6.19 -21.92 -3.96
C ASP A 236 -4.87 -21.32 -3.46
N GLN A 237 -4.07 -20.71 -4.35
CA GLN A 237 -2.71 -20.29 -4.03
C GLN A 237 -2.63 -19.39 -2.79
N LEU A 238 -3.51 -18.37 -2.69
CA LEU A 238 -3.46 -17.44 -1.56
C LEU A 238 -3.88 -18.11 -0.23
N ARG A 239 -4.79 -19.09 -0.29
CA ARG A 239 -5.23 -19.86 0.88
C ARG A 239 -4.11 -20.76 1.39
N LEU A 240 -3.47 -21.51 0.48
CA LEU A 240 -2.35 -22.38 0.80
C LEU A 240 -1.14 -21.58 1.28
N PHE A 241 -0.83 -20.47 0.62
CA PHE A 241 0.25 -19.58 1.02
C PHE A 241 0.00 -18.96 2.40
N ARG A 242 -1.23 -18.55 2.70
CA ARG A 242 -1.59 -18.06 4.04
C ARG A 242 -1.36 -19.12 5.11
N ARG A 243 -1.69 -20.38 4.82
CA ARG A 243 -1.42 -21.51 5.73
C ARG A 243 0.07 -21.72 5.93
N ALA A 244 0.85 -21.78 4.85
CA ALA A 244 2.30 -21.94 4.92
C ALA A 244 2.98 -20.80 5.72
N LEU A 245 2.54 -19.56 5.52
CA LEU A 245 3.01 -18.43 6.32
C LEU A 245 2.69 -18.59 7.80
N ALA A 246 1.48 -19.06 8.16
CA ALA A 246 1.12 -19.28 9.55
C ALA A 246 1.99 -20.36 10.23
N GLU A 247 2.47 -21.34 9.46
CA GLU A 247 3.29 -22.45 9.96
C GLU A 247 4.80 -22.13 9.97
N HIS A 248 5.29 -21.30 9.04
CA HIS A 248 6.73 -21.16 8.79
C HIS A 248 7.28 -19.73 8.84
N ASP A 249 6.44 -18.70 8.72
CA ASP A 249 6.93 -17.33 8.69
C ASP A 249 7.25 -16.81 10.09
N SER A 250 8.46 -16.30 10.27
CA SER A 250 8.94 -15.76 11.55
C SER A 250 8.35 -14.39 11.90
N ASN A 251 7.53 -13.80 11.02
CA ASN A 251 6.97 -12.46 11.17
C ASN A 251 5.46 -12.44 10.84
N PRO A 252 4.61 -13.17 11.57
CA PRO A 252 3.18 -13.22 11.30
C PRO A 252 2.53 -11.82 11.39
N LEU A 253 1.40 -11.65 10.71
CA LEU A 253 0.62 -10.42 10.78
C LEU A 253 0.13 -10.22 12.23
N PRO A 254 0.38 -9.06 12.87
CA PRO A 254 -0.12 -8.83 14.22
C PRO A 254 -1.65 -8.97 14.31
N GLY A 255 -2.13 -9.78 15.26
CA GLY A 255 -3.56 -10.03 15.47
C GLY A 255 -4.20 -11.04 14.51
N SER A 256 -3.43 -11.86 13.80
CA SER A 256 -3.94 -12.89 12.89
C SER A 256 -4.13 -14.29 13.52
N HIS A 257 -4.41 -14.36 14.83
CA HIS A 257 -4.77 -15.60 15.52
C HIS A 257 -6.28 -15.79 15.55
#